data_AF-A0A929A922-F1
#
_entry.id   AF-A0A929A922-F1
#
_cell.length_a   1.000
_cell.length_b   1.000
_cell.length_c   1.000
_cell.angle_alpha   90.00
_cell.angle_beta   90.00
_cell.angle_gamma   90.00
#
_symmetry.space_group_name_H-M   'P 1'
#
loop_
_entity.id
_entity.type
_entity.pdbx_description
1 polymer ?
#
loop_
_entity_poly.entity_id
_entity_poly.type
_entity_poly.pdbx_seq_one_letter_code
_entity_poly.pdbx_strand_id
1 'polypeptide(L)'
;MKHATDAALDQLDALLILLRQIEGLREKKRGTFYRRSSAFLHFHEDPKGLFADLRYPDDWHRFPVNTEAEQNALVTAARDLLQSLQATQSTRRTA
;
A
#
# COMPACT_ATOMS: atom_id res chain seq x y z
N MET A 1 -7.17 -14.01 -8.38
CA MET A 1 -6.85 -12.57 -8.40
C MET A 1 -5.55 -12.40 -9.16
N LYS A 2 -5.55 -11.64 -10.26
CA LYS A 2 -4.35 -11.38 -11.05
C LYS A 2 -3.71 -10.09 -10.52
N HIS A 3 -2.40 -10.08 -10.32
CA HIS A 3 -1.69 -8.84 -10.03
C HIS A 3 -1.92 -7.83 -11.16
N ALA A 4 -1.88 -6.54 -10.81
CA ALA A 4 -1.98 -5.49 -11.80
C ALA A 4 -0.92 -5.69 -12.89
N THR A 5 -1.32 -5.56 -14.14
CA THR A 5 -0.42 -5.65 -15.28
C THR A 5 0.54 -4.46 -15.30
N ASP A 6 1.66 -4.56 -16.01
CA ASP A 6 2.60 -3.43 -16.10
C ASP A 6 1.94 -2.17 -16.69
N ALA A 7 1.04 -2.34 -17.66
CA ALA A 7 0.27 -1.24 -18.23
C ALA A 7 -0.68 -0.56 -17.22
N ALA A 8 -1.31 -1.33 -16.33
CA ALA A 8 -2.09 -0.78 -15.24
C ALA A 8 -1.22 -0.03 -14.23
N LEU A 9 -0.03 -0.57 -13.94
CA LEU A 9 0.93 0.08 -13.03
C LEU A 9 1.53 1.35 -13.64
N ASP A 10 1.63 1.45 -14.97
CA ASP A 10 2.01 2.68 -15.67
C ASP A 10 0.99 3.81 -15.41
N GLN A 11 -0.30 3.50 -15.34
CA GLN A 11 -1.33 4.50 -14.99
C GLN A 11 -1.24 4.97 -13.54
N LEU A 12 -0.67 4.14 -12.67
CA LEU A 12 -0.48 4.42 -11.26
C LEU A 12 0.92 4.96 -10.94
N ASP A 13 1.72 5.35 -11.93
CA ASP A 13 3.13 5.69 -11.70
C ASP A 13 3.29 6.84 -10.69
N ALA A 14 2.44 7.88 -10.77
CA ALA A 14 2.41 8.97 -9.81
C ALA A 14 2.11 8.47 -8.37
N LEU A 15 1.13 7.58 -8.22
CA LEU A 15 0.81 6.93 -6.94
C LEU A 15 1.97 6.09 -6.43
N LEU A 16 2.63 5.32 -7.30
CA LEU A 16 3.79 4.50 -6.93
C LEU A 16 4.94 5.37 -6.43
N ILE A 17 5.18 6.53 -7.06
CA ILE A 17 6.17 7.51 -6.58
C ILE A 17 5.83 7.98 -5.16
N LEU A 18 4.57 8.34 -4.89
CA LEU A 18 4.13 8.78 -3.56
C LEU A 18 4.32 7.68 -2.50
N LEU A 19 4.02 6.43 -2.84
CA LEU A 19 4.20 5.29 -1.93
C LEU A 19 5.69 4.98 -1.68
N ARG A 20 6.55 5.14 -2.69
CA ARG A 20 8.02 4.98 -2.56
C ARG A 20 8.64 6.02 -1.62
N GLN A 21 8.02 7.18 -1.47
CA GLN A 21 8.47 8.24 -0.56
C GLN A 21 8.14 7.95 0.91
N ILE A 22 7.30 6.95 1.20
CA ILE A 22 6.90 6.64 2.58
C ILE A 22 8.01 5.83 3.27
N GLU A 23 8.56 6.39 4.34
CA GLU A 23 9.60 5.72 5.12
C GLU A 23 9.10 4.42 5.76
N GLY A 24 9.87 3.35 5.60
CA GLY A 24 9.54 2.02 6.13
C GLY A 24 8.76 1.13 5.18
N LEU A 25 8.35 1.64 4.01
CA LEU A 25 7.91 0.81 2.88
C LEU A 25 9.07 0.49 1.95
N ARG A 26 9.11 -0.77 1.50
CA ARG A 26 10.06 -1.23 0.51
C ARG A 26 9.32 -1.86 -0.64
N GLU A 27 9.43 -1.26 -1.82
CA GLU A 27 8.94 -1.88 -3.05
C GLU A 27 9.84 -3.07 -3.40
N LYS A 28 9.26 -4.27 -3.44
CA LYS A 28 10.00 -5.51 -3.77
C LYS A 28 9.82 -5.90 -5.24
N LYS A 29 8.64 -5.59 -5.78
CA LYS A 29 8.25 -5.72 -7.18
C LYS A 29 7.38 -4.51 -7.50
N ARG A 30 7.35 -4.08 -8.77
CA ARG A 30 6.47 -2.99 -9.21
C ARG A 30 5.04 -3.24 -8.72
N GLY A 31 4.48 -2.31 -7.96
CA GLY A 31 3.15 -2.45 -7.38
C GLY A 31 3.02 -3.47 -6.24
N THR A 32 4.12 -3.84 -5.58
CA THR A 32 4.10 -4.68 -4.39
C THR A 32 5.10 -4.17 -3.36
N PHE A 33 4.55 -3.70 -2.23
CA PHE A 33 5.27 -3.08 -1.15
C PHE A 33 5.27 -3.98 0.09
N TYR A 34 6.43 -4.05 0.71
CA TYR A 34 6.69 -4.84 1.90
C TYR A 34 7.11 -3.93 3.04
N ARG A 35 6.82 -4.39 4.25
CA ARG A 35 7.29 -3.80 5.51
C ARG A 35 7.91 -4.88 6.36
N ARG A 36 9.21 -4.74 6.71
CA ARG A 36 9.96 -5.66 7.60
C ARG A 36 9.67 -7.15 7.34
N SER A 37 9.70 -7.56 6.07
CA SER A 37 9.47 -8.94 5.59
C SER A 37 8.01 -9.40 5.43
N SER A 38 7.02 -8.58 5.78
CA SER A 38 5.60 -8.88 5.51
C SER A 38 5.08 -8.07 4.31
N ALA A 39 4.24 -8.70 3.49
CA ALA A 39 3.52 -7.98 2.43
C ALA A 39 2.61 -6.95 3.09
N PHE A 40 2.71 -5.70 2.64
CA PHE A 40 2.00 -4.58 3.22
C PHE A 40 0.97 -4.00 2.27
N LEU A 41 1.33 -3.84 1.00
CA LEU A 41 0.43 -3.31 -0.02
C LEU A 41 0.70 -3.99 -1.35
N HIS A 42 -0.36 -4.41 -2.05
CA HIS A 42 -0.24 -4.90 -3.43
C HIS A 42 -1.39 -4.42 -4.30
N PHE A 43 -1.12 -4.24 -5.58
CA PHE A 43 -2.12 -3.86 -6.57
C PHE A 43 -2.62 -5.07 -7.37
N HIS A 44 -3.92 -5.08 -7.64
CA HIS A 44 -4.56 -6.03 -8.54
C HIS A 44 -5.53 -5.31 -9.47
N GLU A 45 -5.70 -5.88 -10.65
CA GLU A 45 -6.66 -5.42 -11.64
C GLU A 45 -7.83 -6.40 -11.65
N ASP A 46 -9.04 -5.85 -11.54
CA ASP A 46 -10.29 -6.57 -11.68
C ASP A 46 -11.10 -5.96 -12.84
N PRO A 47 -12.11 -6.65 -13.40
CA PRO A 47 -12.96 -6.09 -14.46
C PRO A 47 -13.68 -4.79 -14.09
N LYS A 48 -13.75 -4.47 -12.78
CA LYS A 48 -14.35 -3.26 -12.23
C LYS A 48 -13.36 -2.09 -12.13
N GLY A 49 -12.07 -2.33 -12.37
CA GLY A 49 -11.01 -1.33 -12.26
C GLY A 49 -9.80 -1.81 -11.45
N LEU A 50 -9.00 -0.84 -11.02
CA LEU A 50 -7.78 -1.05 -10.24
C LEU A 50 -8.06 -0.92 -8.75
N PHE A 51 -7.46 -1.83 -8.00
CA PHE A 51 -7.60 -1.91 -6.55
C PHE A 51 -6.25 -2.17 -5.89
N ALA A 52 -6.08 -1.61 -4.70
CA ALA A 52 -4.95 -1.86 -3.82
C ALA A 52 -5.45 -2.56 -2.55
N ASP A 53 -4.82 -3.67 -2.17
CA ASP A 53 -5.06 -4.25 -0.85
C ASP A 53 -3.97 -3.77 0.10
N LEU A 54 -4.39 -3.18 1.22
CA LEU A 54 -3.54 -2.70 2.30
C LEU A 54 -3.68 -3.63 3.51
N ARG A 55 -2.56 -4.09 4.07
CA ARG A 55 -2.52 -4.99 5.22
C ARG A 55 -2.62 -4.23 6.53
N TYR A 56 -3.80 -4.22 7.14
CA TYR A 56 -4.00 -3.78 8.52
C TYR A 56 -3.56 -4.88 9.51
N PRO A 57 -3.47 -4.61 10.83
CA PRO A 57 -3.11 -5.64 11.81
C PRO A 57 -4.10 -6.80 11.79
N ASP A 58 -5.38 -6.47 11.64
CA ASP A 58 -6.48 -7.43 11.69
C ASP A 58 -6.61 -8.17 10.36
N ASP A 59 -6.83 -7.45 9.25
CA ASP A 59 -7.04 -8.07 7.92
C ASP A 59 -6.60 -7.20 6.74
N TRP A 60 -6.70 -7.74 5.53
CA TRP A 60 -6.53 -7.02 4.27
C TRP A 60 -7.73 -6.14 3.97
N HIS A 61 -7.47 -4.87 3.68
CA HIS A 61 -8.49 -3.91 3.30
C HIS A 61 -8.28 -3.49 1.87
N ARG A 62 -9.33 -3.61 1.06
CA ARG A 62 -9.32 -3.26 -0.36
C ARG A 62 -9.72 -1.81 -0.57
N PHE A 63 -8.90 -1.07 -1.30
CA PHE A 63 -9.14 0.30 -1.70
C PHE A 63 -9.23 0.39 -3.23
N PRO A 64 -10.26 1.03 -3.81
CA PRO A 64 -10.21 1.42 -5.20
C PRO A 64 -9.09 2.45 -5.41
N VAL A 65 -8.51 2.49 -6.61
CA VAL A 65 -7.45 3.47 -6.98
C VAL A 65 -7.65 4.02 -8.39
N ASN A 66 -8.91 4.07 -8.84
CA ASN A 66 -9.30 4.46 -10.19
C ASN A 66 -9.28 5.99 -10.38
N THR A 67 -9.36 6.75 -9.28
CA THR A 67 -9.35 8.21 -9.29
C THR A 67 -8.27 8.78 -8.38
N GLU A 68 -7.79 9.99 -8.66
CA GLU A 68 -6.78 10.65 -7.82
C GLU A 68 -7.23 10.81 -6.35
N ALA A 69 -8.52 11.05 -6.11
CA ALA A 69 -9.06 11.14 -4.75
C ALA A 69 -8.94 9.81 -4.01
N GLU A 70 -9.25 8.70 -4.67
CA GLU A 70 -9.08 7.35 -4.11
C GLU A 70 -7.59 7.00 -3.89
N GLN A 71 -6.72 7.38 -4.83
CA GLN A 71 -5.27 7.20 -4.71
C GLN A 71 -4.72 7.98 -3.50
N ASN A 72 -5.14 9.23 -3.30
CA ASN A 72 -4.77 10.04 -2.14
C ASN A 72 -5.30 9.43 -0.83
N ALA A 73 -6.51 8.87 -0.83
CA ALA A 73 -7.05 8.19 0.33
C ALA A 73 -6.20 6.97 0.72
N LEU A 74 -5.77 6.15 -0.25
CA LEU A 74 -4.86 5.03 -0.01
C LEU A 74 -3.51 5.48 0.56
N VAL A 75 -2.92 6.55 0.01
CA VAL A 75 -1.62 7.08 0.48
C VAL A 75 -1.73 7.54 1.94
N THR A 76 -2.78 8.30 2.26
CA THR A 76 -3.04 8.75 3.64
C THR A 76 -3.23 7.57 4.58
N ALA A 77 -4.08 6.60 4.22
CA ALA A 77 -4.30 5.40 5.01
C ALA A 77 -3.01 4.59 5.25
N ALA A 78 -2.18 4.42 4.22
CA ALA A 78 -0.90 3.73 4.34
C ALA A 78 0.07 4.46 5.28
N ARG A 79 0.14 5.80 5.20
CA ARG A 79 0.97 6.63 6.09
C ARG A 79 0.50 6.53 7.54
N ASP A 80 -0.78 6.74 7.78
CA ASP A 80 -1.37 6.72 9.12
C ASP A 80 -1.21 5.34 9.78
N LEU A 81 -1.41 4.28 9.00
CA LEU A 81 -1.22 2.91 9.47
C LEU A 81 0.25 2.65 9.81
N LEU A 82 1.20 3.11 9.00
CA LEU A 82 2.63 2.95 9.28
C LEU A 82 3.06 3.70 10.54
N GLN A 83 2.60 4.93 10.72
CA GLN A 83 2.85 5.74 11.91
C GLN A 83 2.27 5.05 13.15
N SER A 84 1.01 4.61 13.08
CA SER A 84 0.35 3.87 14.17
C SER A 84 1.13 2.61 14.56
N LEU A 85 1.54 1.83 13.56
CA LEU A 85 2.30 0.60 13.78
C LEU A 85 3.72 0.87 14.30
N GLN A 86 4.34 2.00 13.98
CA GLN A 86 5.65 2.40 14.53
C GLN A 86 5.51 2.81 15.99
N ALA A 87 4.47 3.59 16.33
CA ALA A 87 4.16 3.98 17.71
C ALA A 87 3.94 2.75 18.62
N THR A 88 3.14 1.77 18.19
CA THR A 88 2.89 0.54 18.97
C THR A 88 4.17 -0.28 19.23
N GLN A 89 5.13 -0.28 18.30
CA GLN A 89 6.39 -1.01 18.45
C GLN A 89 7.40 -0.32 19.37
N SER A 90 7.36 1.02 19.45
CA SER A 90 8.24 1.77 20.35
C SER A 90 7.88 1.50 21.81
N THR A 91 6.60 1.34 22.12
CA THR A 91 6.11 1.00 23.47
C THR A 91 6.45 -0.43 23.91
N ARG A 92 6.57 -1.38 22.97
CA ARG A 92 6.87 -2.80 23.28
C ARG A 92 8.36 -3.12 23.46
N ARG A 93 9.28 -2.20 23.15
CA ARG A 93 10.74 -2.41 23.27
C ARG A 93 11.35 -1.94 24.60
N THR A 94 10.52 -1.44 25.53
CA THR A 94 10.93 -0.95 26.86
C THR A 94 10.37 -1.76 28.02
N ALA A 95 9.88 -2.99 27.78
CA ALA A 95 9.40 -3.91 28.81
C ALA A 95 10.25 -5.17 28.86
#